data_AF-X1KL02-F1
#
_entry.id   AF-X1KL02-F1
#
_cell.length_a   1.000
_cell.length_b   1.000
_cell.length_c   1.000
_cell.angle_alpha   90.00
_cell.angle_beta   90.00
_cell.angle_gamma   90.00
#
_symmetry.space_group_name_H-M   'P 1'
#
loop_
_entity.id
_entity.type
_entity.pdbx_description
1 polymer ?
#
loop_
_entity_poly.entity_id
_entity_poly.type
_entity_poly.pdbx_seq_one_letter_code
_entity_poly.pdbx_strand_id
1 'polypeptide(L)'
;VSFGQKIGIVCLRSLEKYIVKNKIIKCYIITSSPPHQNVINYARNIDLLEIIISSNFKQGVEKIRKLYKNNSVKIIDLADFGERNMMRDVD
;
A
#
# COMPACT_ATOMS: atom_id res chain seq x y z
N VAL A 1 -0.02 -11.99 12.40
CA VAL A 1 1.09 -11.22 11.79
C VAL A 1 1.62 -12.00 10.60
N SER A 2 1.28 -11.63 9.37
CA SER A 2 1.74 -12.33 8.16
C SER A 2 2.84 -11.51 7.48
N PHE A 3 4.08 -11.66 7.94
CA PHE A 3 5.27 -11.19 7.22
C PHE A 3 5.57 -12.22 6.12
N GLY A 4 4.98 -12.05 4.94
CA GLY A 4 5.25 -12.98 3.84
C GLY A 4 4.40 -12.87 2.57
N GLN A 5 3.40 -11.99 2.52
CA GLN A 5 2.64 -11.83 1.28
C GLN A 5 3.45 -11.01 0.28
N LYS A 6 4.06 -11.70 -0.69
CA LYS A 6 4.60 -11.08 -1.90
C LYS A 6 3.49 -10.21 -2.49
N ILE A 7 3.76 -8.92 -2.65
CA ILE A 7 2.82 -7.98 -3.27
C ILE A 7 2.53 -8.49 -4.68
N GLY A 8 1.27 -8.82 -4.96
CA GLY A 8 0.82 -9.24 -6.28
C GLY A 8 0.25 -8.08 -7.09
N ILE A 9 0.14 -8.25 -8.40
CA ILE A 9 -0.55 -7.29 -9.30
C ILE A 9 -2.00 -7.09 -8.86
N VAL A 10 -2.67 -8.15 -8.37
CA VAL A 10 -4.05 -8.06 -7.87
C VAL A 10 -4.16 -7.10 -6.69
N CYS A 11 -3.23 -7.13 -5.73
CA CYS A 11 -3.21 -6.19 -4.61
C CYS A 11 -3.09 -4.74 -5.11
N LEU A 12 -2.23 -4.48 -6.09
CA LEU A 12 -2.04 -3.13 -6.64
C LEU A 12 -3.31 -2.63 -7.35
N ARG A 13 -4.01 -3.48 -8.10
CA ARG A 13 -5.29 -3.13 -8.74
C ARG A 13 -6.36 -2.78 -7.71
N SER A 14 -6.47 -3.57 -6.65
CA SER A 14 -7.39 -3.31 -5.55
C SER A 14 -7.03 -2.00 -4.82
N LEU A 15 -5.75 -1.76 -4.60
CA LEU A 15 -5.23 -0.54 -3.97
C LEU A 15 -5.52 0.69 -4.82
N GLU A 16 -5.32 0.61 -6.13
CA GLU A 16 -5.63 1.68 -7.09
C GLU A 16 -7.11 2.07 -7.02
N LYS A 17 -8.03 1.09 -7.06
CA LYS A 17 -9.47 1.34 -6.88
C LYS A 17 -9.77 2.01 -5.53
N TYR A 18 -9.11 1.57 -4.47
CA TYR A 18 -9.29 2.15 -3.14
C TYR A 18 -8.77 3.59 -3.05
N ILE A 19 -7.62 3.90 -3.67
CA ILE A 19 -7.05 5.24 -3.77
C ILE A 19 -8.06 6.18 -4.45
N VAL A 20 -8.63 5.77 -5.58
CA VAL A 20 -9.63 6.55 -6.31
C VAL A 20 -10.91 6.72 -5.50
N LYS A 21 -11.48 5.62 -4.95
CA LYS A 21 -12.73 5.63 -4.18
C LYS A 21 -12.65 6.56 -2.96
N ASN A 22 -11.51 6.56 -2.26
CA ASN A 22 -11.31 7.31 -1.03
C ASN A 22 -10.62 8.66 -1.25
N LYS A 23 -10.37 9.07 -2.51
CA LYS A 23 -9.67 10.32 -2.88
C LYS A 23 -8.34 10.49 -2.13
N ILE A 24 -7.55 9.41 -2.06
CA ILE A 24 -6.27 9.40 -1.36
C ILE A 24 -5.27 10.27 -2.12
N ILE A 25 -4.63 11.21 -1.43
CA ILE A 25 -3.66 12.15 -2.01
C ILE A 25 -2.27 11.53 -2.23
N LYS A 26 -1.90 10.52 -1.43
CA LYS A 26 -0.63 9.78 -1.56
C LYS A 26 -0.74 8.45 -0.83
N CYS A 27 -0.19 7.40 -1.43
CA CYS A 27 -0.17 6.05 -0.89
C CYS A 27 1.27 5.53 -0.84
N TYR A 28 1.63 4.86 0.26
CA TYR A 28 2.96 4.31 0.47
C TYR A 28 2.85 2.82 0.81
N ILE A 29 3.59 2.00 0.07
CA ILE A 29 3.77 0.58 0.39
C ILE A 29 5.15 0.40 1.00
N ILE A 30 5.22 -0.04 2.25
CA ILE A 30 6.48 -0.34 2.93
C ILE A 30 6.70 -1.85 2.89
N THR A 31 7.82 -2.28 2.31
CA THR A 31 8.20 -3.70 2.23
C THR A 31 9.66 -3.89 2.63
N SER A 32 9.96 -4.98 3.32
CA SER A 32 11.36 -5.31 3.72
C SER A 32 12.21 -5.78 2.54
N SER A 33 11.58 -6.25 1.47
CA SER A 33 12.27 -6.76 0.27
C SER A 33 11.65 -6.16 -0.99
N PRO A 34 12.45 -5.94 -2.06
CA PRO A 34 11.93 -5.46 -3.33
C PRO A 34 10.87 -6.43 -3.88
N PRO A 35 9.70 -5.93 -4.32
CA PRO A 35 8.71 -6.77 -4.96
C PRO A 35 9.15 -7.16 -6.38
N HIS A 36 8.40 -8.07 -7.01
CA HIS A 36 8.70 -8.53 -8.37
C HIS A 36 8.68 -7.35 -9.37
N GLN A 37 9.49 -7.42 -10.43
CA GLN A 37 9.66 -6.29 -11.36
C GLN A 37 8.35 -5.85 -12.04
N ASN A 38 7.47 -6.78 -12.39
CA ASN A 38 6.13 -6.44 -12.89
C ASN A 38 5.28 -5.62 -11.91
N VAL A 39 5.44 -5.86 -10.60
CA VAL A 39 4.73 -5.15 -9.54
C VAL A 39 5.30 -3.73 -9.42
N ILE A 40 6.63 -3.60 -9.49
CA ILE A 40 7.29 -2.29 -9.52
C ILE A 40 6.84 -1.49 -10.75
N ASN A 41 6.82 -2.13 -11.93
CA ASN A 41 6.38 -1.48 -13.17
C ASN A 41 4.91 -1.05 -13.08
N TYR A 42 4.03 -1.89 -12.55
CA TYR A 42 2.62 -1.52 -12.35
C TYR A 42 2.48 -0.34 -11.37
N ALA A 43 3.19 -0.39 -10.23
CA ALA A 43 3.15 0.68 -9.24
C ALA A 43 3.66 2.02 -9.78
N ARG A 44 4.66 2.01 -10.67
CA ARG A 44 5.14 3.23 -11.36
C ARG A 44 4.10 3.88 -12.26
N ASN A 45 3.09 3.14 -12.73
CA ASN A 45 2.00 3.71 -13.51
C ASN A 45 0.94 4.40 -12.62
N ILE A 46 1.05 4.31 -11.30
CA ILE A 46 0.15 4.96 -10.36
C ILE A 46 0.90 6.13 -9.70
N ASP A 47 0.72 7.35 -10.19
CA ASP A 47 1.42 8.57 -9.71
C ASP A 47 1.36 8.78 -8.19
N LEU A 48 0.23 8.37 -7.59
CA LEU A 48 -0.04 8.56 -6.17
C LEU A 48 0.61 7.47 -5.30
N LEU A 49 1.17 6.42 -5.89
CA LEU A 49 1.72 5.27 -5.19
C LEU A 49 3.24 5.28 -5.17
N GLU A 50 3.81 5.07 -3.99
CA GLU A 50 5.26 4.92 -3.83
C GLU A 50 5.59 3.66 -3.03
N ILE A 51 6.58 2.90 -3.50
CA ILE A 51 7.08 1.70 -2.80
C ILE A 51 8.37 2.08 -2.07
N ILE A 52 8.35 1.95 -0.75
CA ILE A 52 9.50 2.15 0.13
C ILE A 52 10.03 0.79 0.55
N ILE A 53 11.29 0.52 0.20
CA ILE A 53 11.99 -0.67 0.64
C ILE A 53 12.71 -0.32 1.96
N SER A 54 12.27 -0.92 3.06
CA SER A 54 12.84 -0.67 4.38
C SER A 54 12.68 -1.89 5.28
N SER A 55 13.78 -2.31 5.90
CA SER A 55 13.78 -3.37 6.92
C SER A 55 13.14 -2.94 8.23
N ASN A 56 12.93 -1.63 8.45
CA ASN A 56 12.32 -1.07 9.65
C ASN A 56 10.99 -0.36 9.32
N PHE A 57 9.89 -1.10 9.44
CA PHE A 57 8.55 -0.59 9.20
C PHE A 57 8.18 0.59 10.11
N LYS A 58 8.52 0.50 11.40
CA LYS A 58 8.18 1.53 12.40
C LYS A 58 8.82 2.88 12.04
N GLN A 59 10.09 2.88 11.66
CA GLN A 59 10.76 4.10 11.19
C GLN A 59 10.14 4.65 9.90
N GLY A 60 9.80 3.78 8.95
CA GLY A 60 9.16 4.22 7.69
C GLY A 60 7.83 4.92 7.94
N VAL A 61 6.97 4.33 8.76
CA VAL A 61 5.69 4.91 9.16
C VAL A 61 5.88 6.25 9.87
N GLU A 62 6.84 6.34 10.80
CA GLU A 62 7.07 7.57 11.55
C GLU A 62 7.52 8.72 10.64
N LYS A 63 8.39 8.44 9.64
CA LYS A 63 8.79 9.43 8.64
C LYS A 63 7.60 9.94 7.83
N ILE A 64 6.73 9.05 7.36
CA ILE A 64 5.52 9.43 6.61
C ILE A 64 4.58 10.26 7.49
N ARG A 65 4.36 9.85 8.75
CA ARG A 65 3.53 10.62 9.70
C ARG A 65 4.08 12.02 9.95
N LYS A 66 5.42 12.18 10.02
CA LYS A 66 6.04 13.50 10.17
C LYS A 66 5.88 14.36 8.92
N LEU A 67 6.04 13.78 7.73
CA LEU A 67 5.83 14.47 6.44
C LEU A 67 4.39 14.95 6.27
N TYR A 68 3.44 14.15 6.73
CA TYR A 68 2.00 14.42 6.59
C TYR A 68 1.32 14.75 7.92
N LYS A 69 2.02 15.46 8.82
CA LYS A 69 1.55 15.72 10.20
C LYS A 69 0.16 16.38 10.29
N ASN A 70 -0.22 17.17 9.28
CA ASN A 70 -1.52 17.83 9.20
C ASN A 70 -2.58 17.05 8.40
N ASN A 71 -2.26 15.84 7.95
CA ASN A 71 -3.17 14.98 7.17
C ASN A 71 -3.51 13.72 7.96
N SER A 72 -4.67 13.12 7.65
CA SER A 72 -5.04 11.82 8.20
C SER A 72 -4.22 10.72 7.53
N VAL A 73 -3.31 10.11 8.28
CA VAL A 73 -2.52 8.96 7.83
C VAL A 73 -3.17 7.67 8.34
N LYS A 74 -3.75 6.90 7.43
CA LYS A 74 -4.25 5.54 7.73
C LYS A 74 -3.18 4.51 7.37
N ILE A 75 -2.93 3.59 8.30
CA ILE A 75 -2.08 2.42 8.07
C ILE A 75 -3.03 1.25 7.84
N ILE A 76 -2.93 0.63 6.66
CA ILE A 76 -3.78 -0.50 6.27
C ILE A 76 -2.85 -1.67 5.99
N ASP A 77 -3.23 -2.86 6.45
CA ASP A 77 -2.49 -4.08 6.16
C ASP A 77 -2.75 -4.50 4.70
N LEU A 78 -1.70 -4.85 3.97
CA LEU A 78 -1.80 -5.23 2.56
C LEU A 78 -2.63 -6.52 2.36
N ALA A 79 -2.73 -7.37 3.39
CA ALA A 79 -3.59 -8.55 3.38
C ALA A 79 -5.08 -8.20 3.25
N ASP A 80 -5.48 -6.98 3.64
CA ASP A 80 -6.85 -6.47 3.49
C ASP A 80 -7.25 -6.28 2.01
N PHE A 81 -6.25 -6.11 1.13
CA PHE A 81 -6.44 -5.94 -0.31
C PHE A 81 -6.38 -7.26 -1.10
N GLY A 82 -6.18 -8.40 -0.42
CA GLY A 82 -6.30 -9.72 -1.04
C GLY A 82 -7.75 -10.06 -1.39
N GLU A 83 -7.96 -10.91 -2.41
CA GLU A 83 -9.28 -11.27 -2.97
C GLU A 83 -10.37 -11.60 -1.93
N ARG A 84 -10.00 -12.07 -0.73
CA ARG A 84 -10.96 -12.48 0.31
C ARG A 84 -11.56 -11.36 1.15
N ASN A 85 -10.99 -10.14 1.20
CA ASN A 85 -11.55 -9.06 2.03
C ASN A 85 -12.38 -8.04 1.25
N MET A 86 -12.15 -7.84 -0.05
CA MET A 86 -12.97 -6.91 -0.85
C MET A 86 -14.38 -7.41 -1.18
N MET A 87 -14.71 -8.67 -0.86
CA MET A 87 -16.09 -9.20 -0.96
C MET A 87 -16.92 -9.01 0.33
N ARG A 88 -16.38 -8.37 1.37
CA ARG A 88 -17.11 -8.14 2.64
C ARG A 88 -17.70 -6.74 2.81
N ASP A 89 -17.42 -5.82 1.88
CA ASP A 89 -18.04 -4.49 1.83
C ASP A 89 -19.09 -4.46 0.70
N VAL A 90 -20.04 -5.40 0.79
CA VAL A 90 -21.31 -5.41 0.06
C VAL A 90 -22.41 -5.60 1.11
N ASP A 91 -22.69 -4.54 1.86
CA ASP A 91 -23.98 -4.35 2.53
C ASP A 91 -24.36 -2.87 2.45
#